data_AF-A0A831XFY1-F1
#
_entry.id   AF-A0A831XFY1-F1
#
_cell.length_a   1.000
_cell.length_b   1.000
_cell.length_c   1.000
_cell.angle_alpha   90.00
_cell.angle_beta   90.00
_cell.angle_gamma   90.00
#
_symmetry.space_group_name_H-M   'P 1'
#
loop_
_entity.id
_entity.type
_entity.pdbx_description
1 polymer ?
#
loop_
_entity_poly.entity_id
_entity_poly.type
_entity_poly.pdbx_seq_one_letter_code
_entity_poly.pdbx_strand_id
1 'polypeptide(L)' 'MRFWVDPLPRPGAYIGVVILVDVIRATTTAAAYLRAGARALVLAPSLEAARAFKDQDMVLSGEVGGLRPPGFDLGNSP' A
#
# COMPACT_ATOMS: atom_id res chain seq x y z
N MET A 1 -27.89 -9.13 0.19
CA MET A 1 -26.55 -8.51 0.12
C MET A 1 -26.34 -8.01 -1.30
N ARG A 2 -25.94 -6.75 -1.49
CA ARG A 2 -25.65 -6.18 -2.82
C ARG A 2 -24.17 -6.39 -3.11
N PHE A 3 -23.81 -6.90 -4.28
CA PHE A 3 -22.43 -7.10 -4.72
C PHE A 3 -22.15 -6.22 -5.94
N TRP A 4 -21.07 -5.44 -5.88
CA TRP A 4 -20.68 -4.50 -6.93
C TRP A 4 -19.17 -4.55 -7.12
N VAL A 5 -18.75 -4.38 -8.37
CA VAL A 5 -17.34 -4.24 -8.73
C VAL A 5 -17.21 -2.96 -9.55
N ASP A 6 -16.33 -2.07 -9.10
CA ASP A 6 -15.94 -0.89 -9.85
C ASP A 6 -14.54 -1.13 -10.44
N PRO A 7 -14.41 -1.20 -11.78
CA PRO A 7 -13.11 -1.42 -12.42
C PRO A 7 -12.11 -0.28 -12.18
N LEU A 8 -12.60 0.91 -11.85
CA LEU A 8 -11.81 2.10 -11.54
C LEU A 8 -12.36 2.79 -10.28
N PRO A 9 -11.51 3.48 -9.50
CA PRO A 9 -11.95 4.21 -8.32
C PRO A 9 -13.03 5.26 -8.63
N ARG A 10 -14.03 5.36 -7.76
CA ARG A 10 -15.09 6.39 -7.75
C ARG A 10 -15.05 7.12 -6.40
N PRO A 11 -14.15 8.11 -6.22
CA PRO A 11 -14.00 8.83 -4.96
C PRO A 11 -15.33 9.37 -4.45
N GLY A 12 -15.63 9.15 -3.16
CA GLY A 12 -16.87 9.60 -2.53
C GLY A 12 -18.12 8.78 -2.83
N ALA A 13 -18.05 7.75 -3.69
CA ALA A 13 -19.22 6.94 -4.06
C ALA A 13 -19.42 5.68 -3.21
N TYR A 14 -18.48 5.36 -2.33
CA TYR A 14 -18.47 4.10 -1.60
C TYR A 14 -19.19 4.20 -0.26
N ILE A 15 -20.14 3.29 -0.03
CA ILE A 15 -20.86 3.13 1.23
C ILE A 15 -20.79 1.66 1.67
N GLY A 16 -20.55 1.42 2.96
CA GLY A 16 -20.43 0.06 3.50
C GLY A 16 -19.03 -0.55 3.33
N VAL A 17 -18.98 -1.87 3.06
CA VAL A 17 -17.71 -2.63 2.95
C VAL A 17 -17.11 -2.45 1.57
N VAL A 18 -15.82 -2.12 1.51
CA VAL A 18 -15.03 -2.00 0.28
C VAL A 18 -13.85 -2.95 0.36
N ILE A 19 -13.64 -3.71 -0.72
CA ILE A 19 -12.44 -4.52 -0.92
C ILE A 19 -11.59 -3.82 -1.97
N LEU A 20 -10.47 -3.24 -1.55
CA LEU A 20 -9.52 -2.62 -2.47
C LEU A 20 -8.65 -3.70 -3.11
N VAL A 21 -8.48 -3.62 -4.43
CA VAL A 21 -7.68 -4.57 -5.20
C VAL A 21 -6.67 -3.81 -6.05
N ASP A 22 -5.41 -3.95 -5.69
CA ASP A 22 -4.25 -3.67 -6.53
C ASP A 22 -3.35 -4.91 -6.47
N VAL A 23 -3.69 -5.88 -7.32
CA VAL A 23 -3.10 -7.22 -7.30
C VAL A 23 -1.62 -7.21 -7.73
N ILE A 24 -1.22 -6.27 -8.59
CA ILE A 24 0.15 -6.09 -9.07
C ILE A 24 0.51 -4.61 -8.83
N ARG A 25 1.01 -4.24 -7.64
CA ARG A 25 1.47 -5.13 -6.55
C ARG A 25 1.08 -4.67 -5.14
N ALA A 26 0.43 -3.53 -4.97
CA ALA A 26 0.34 -2.90 -3.65
C ALA A 26 -0.43 -3.74 -2.62
N THR A 27 -1.63 -4.22 -2.95
CA THR A 27 -2.43 -5.00 -1.98
C THR A 27 -1.87 -6.40 -1.73
N THR A 28 -1.21 -7.00 -2.72
CA THR A 28 -0.49 -8.28 -2.56
C THR A 28 0.72 -8.12 -1.63
N THR A 29 1.50 -7.05 -1.80
CA THR A 29 2.65 -6.72 -0.95
C THR A 29 2.20 -6.39 0.48
N ALA A 30 1.10 -5.64 0.64
CA ALA A 30 0.50 -5.36 1.94
C ALA A 30 0.14 -6.65 2.69
N ALA A 31 -0.54 -7.60 2.02
CA ALA A 31 -0.85 -8.90 2.61
C ALA A 31 0.42 -9.69 2.99
N ALA A 32 1.47 -9.64 2.16
CA ALA A 32 2.74 -10.30 2.43
C ALA A 32 3.43 -9.74 3.69
N TYR A 33 3.45 -8.41 3.87
CA TYR A 33 4.01 -7.79 5.07
C TYR A 33 3.27 -8.18 6.35
N LEU A 34 1.93 -8.15 6.34
CA LEU A 34 1.14 -8.56 7.49
C LEU A 34 1.38 -10.04 7.83
N ARG A 35 1.46 -10.90 6.81
CA ARG A 35 1.81 -12.32 6.99
C ARG A 35 3.21 -12.52 7.55
N ALA A 36 4.17 -11.67 7.16
CA ALA A 36 5.54 -11.70 7.67
C ALA A 36 5.69 -11.14 9.10
N GLY A 37 4.60 -10.67 9.72
CA GLY A 37 4.60 -10.19 11.10
C GLY A 37 4.68 -8.67 11.25
N ALA A 38 4.46 -7.89 10.19
CA ALA A 38 4.32 -6.45 10.32
C ALA A 38 3.14 -6.10 11.26
N ARG A 39 3.42 -5.30 12.30
CA ARG A 39 2.41 -4.90 13.29
C ARG A 39 1.30 -4.04 12.68
N ALA A 40 1.65 -3.17 11.75
CA ALA A 40 0.75 -2.27 11.06
C ALA A 40 1.35 -1.85 9.72
N LEU A 41 0.49 -1.36 8.82
CA LEU A 41 0.90 -0.73 7.58
C LEU A 41 0.41 0.72 7.57
N VAL A 42 1.30 1.64 7.20
CA VAL A 42 0.95 3.04 6.95
C VAL A 42 1.03 3.27 5.46
N LEU A 43 -0.12 3.50 4.81
CA LEU A 43 -0.16 3.80 3.39
C LEU A 43 0.09 5.29 3.18
N ALA A 44 1.29 5.63 2.72
CA ALA A 44 1.68 7.00 2.39
C ALA A 44 1.37 7.30 0.91
N PRO A 45 0.80 8.48 0.59
CA PRO A 45 0.41 8.82 -0.79
C PRO A 45 1.59 9.26 -1.68
N SER A 46 2.77 9.52 -1.10
CA SER A 46 3.96 9.93 -1.84
C SER A 46 5.24 9.50 -1.14
N LEU A 47 6.37 9.59 -1.85
CA LEU A 47 7.70 9.33 -1.28
C LEU A 47 8.06 10.34 -0.20
N GLU A 48 7.67 11.61 -0.34
CA GLU A 48 7.93 12.61 0.70
C GLU A 48 7.16 12.27 1.98
N ALA A 49 5.88 11.89 1.86
CA ALA A 49 5.06 11.50 2.99
C ALA A 49 5.61 10.26 3.71
N ALA A 50 6.09 9.26 2.95
CA ALA A 50 6.73 8.07 3.52
C ALA A 50 8.05 8.41 4.25
N ARG A 51 8.87 9.31 3.68
CA ARG A 51 10.15 9.72 4.28
C ARG A 51 10.00 10.46 5.60
N ALA A 52 8.82 11.04 5.90
CA ALA A 52 8.54 11.61 7.20
C ALA A 52 8.59 10.58 8.36
N PHE A 53 8.58 9.28 8.04
CA PHE A 53 8.69 8.18 9.00
C PHE A 53 10.10 7.56 9.10
N LYS A 54 11.08 8.08 8.35
CA LYS A 54 12.40 7.43 8.21
C LYS A 54 13.17 7.25 9.53
N ASP A 55 13.07 8.22 10.44
CA ASP A 55 13.78 8.20 11.73
C ASP A 55 12.95 7.56 12.85
N GLN A 56 11.86 6.89 12.49
CA GLN A 56 11.05 6.09 13.40
C GLN A 56 11.42 4.61 13.28
N ASP A 57 10.93 3.79 14.20
CA ASP A 57 11.06 2.32 14.11
C ASP A 57 10.10 1.76 13.04
N MET A 58 10.35 2.11 11.78
CA MET A 58 9.55 1.77 10.61
C MET A 58 10.42 1.35 9.43
N VAL A 59 9.90 0.40 8.64
CA VAL A 59 10.49 -0.01 7.37
C VAL A 59 9.85 0.78 6.25
N LEU A 60 10.66 1.50 5.46
CA LEU A 60 10.18 2.21 4.28
C LEU A 60 10.11 1.27 3.08
N SER A 61 8.91 1.08 2.56
CA SER A 61 8.65 0.31 1.34
C SER A 61 7.82 1.12 0.33
N GLY A 62 8.15 0.98 -0.95
CA GLY A 62 7.46 1.69 -2.02
C GLY A 62 8.09 1.48 -3.39
N GLU A 63 7.53 2.16 -4.39
CA GLU A 63 8.02 2.10 -5.77
C GLU A 63 7.72 3.39 -6.54
N VAL A 64 8.53 3.67 -7.56
CA VAL A 64 8.21 4.59 -8.67
C VAL A 64 8.57 3.89 -9.97
N GLY A 65 7.60 3.74 -10.88
CA GLY A 65 7.82 3.04 -12.15
C GLY A 65 8.21 1.57 -11.99
N GLY A 66 7.79 0.94 -10.89
CA GLY A 66 8.08 -0.44 -10.52
C GLY A 66 9.39 -0.66 -9.76
N LEU A 67 10.20 0.40 -9.57
CA LEU A 67 11.54 0.33 -8.96
C LEU A 67 11.55 0.86 -7.53
N ARG A 68 12.35 0.23 -6.66
CA ARG A 68 12.57 0.69 -5.29
C ARG A 68 13.19 2.11 -5.29
N PRO A 69 12.61 3.10 -4.60
CA PRO A 69 13.17 4.44 -4.54
C PRO A 69 14.50 4.47 -3.74
N PRO A 70 15.42 5.38 -4.06
CA PRO A 70 16.64 5.57 -3.27
C PRO A 70 16.34 5.90 -1.80
N GLY A 71 17.03 5.21 -0.91
CA GLY A 71 16.91 5.38 0.55
C GLY A 71 15.69 4.69 1.17
N PHE A 72 14.92 3.91 0.42
CA PHE A 72 13.92 2.97 0.96
C PHE A 72 14.56 1.62 1.26
N ASP A 73 14.06 0.94 2.29
CA ASP A 73 14.56 -0.37 2.70
C ASP A 73 14.13 -1.44 1.70
N LEU A 74 12.86 -1.42 1.30
CA LEU A 74 12.24 -2.41 0.40
C LEU A 74 11.57 -1.76 -0.80
N GLY A 75 11.41 -2.55 -1.87
CA GLY A 75 10.54 -2.21 -3.00
C GLY A 75 9.11 -2.73 -2.79
N ASN A 76 8.23 -2.50 -3.77
CA ASN A 76 6.86 -3.03 -3.76
C ASN A 76 6.76 -4.46 -4.34
N SER A 77 7.72 -5.32 -4.00
CA SER A 77 7.66 -6.76 -4.32
C SER A 77 7.10 -7.49 -3.11
N PRO A 78 6.06 -8.35 -3.27
CA PRO A 78 5.55 -9.21 -2.21
C PRO A 78 6.61 -10.18 -1.67
#